data_AF-A0A329TVW2-F1
#
_entry.id   AF-A0A329TVW2-F1
#
_cell.length_a   1.000
_cell.length_b   1.000
_cell.length_c   1.000
_cell.angle_alpha   90.00
_cell.angle_beta   90.00
_cell.angle_gamma   90.00
#
_symmetry.space_group_name_H-M   'P 1'
#
loop_
_entity.id
_entity.type
_entity.pdbx_description
1 polymer ?
#
loop_
_entity_poly.entity_id
_entity_poly.type
_entity_poly.pdbx_seq_one_letter_code
_entity_poly.pdbx_strand_id
1 'polypeptide(L)'
;YVLVCVYGINGARSFAAGFWQLLVILSVMNLMDRFLIDGYWVGHTNAWTILGTEELKPYITAKDKQKKWLFGTVGMAVIAAALATMMTVQ
;
A
#
# COMPACT_ATOMS: atom_id res chain seq x y z
N TYR A 1 12.89 5.03 -1.47
CA TYR A 1 12.88 5.59 -0.10
C TYR A 1 12.85 4.49 0.97
N VAL A 2 11.86 3.58 0.96
CA VAL A 2 11.74 2.55 2.02
C VAL A 2 12.99 1.66 2.18
N LEU A 3 13.67 1.27 1.09
CA LEU A 3 14.93 0.52 1.16
C LEU A 3 16.06 1.28 1.85
N VAL A 4 16.13 2.61 1.65
CA VAL A 4 17.13 3.46 2.31
C VAL A 4 16.83 3.52 3.81
N CYS A 5 15.56 3.60 4.20
CA CYS A 5 15.18 3.55 5.62
C CYS A 5 15.54 2.21 6.28
N VAL A 6 15.24 1.09 5.61
CA VAL A 6 15.46 -0.26 6.18
C VAL A 6 16.95 -0.67 6.18
N TYR A 7 17.63 -0.52 5.04
CA TYR A 7 19.00 -1.02 4.88
C TYR A 7 20.06 0.06 5.10
N GLY A 8 19.76 1.32 4.79
CA GLY A 8 20.69 2.43 4.98
C GLY A 8 20.67 3.00 6.40
N ILE A 9 19.48 3.37 6.90
CA ILE A 9 19.31 4.02 8.20
C ILE A 9 19.24 2.98 9.33
N ASN A 10 18.37 1.99 9.22
CA ASN A 10 18.24 0.93 10.24
C ASN A 10 19.33 -0.15 10.14
N GLY A 11 20.07 -0.20 9.03
CA GLY A 11 21.17 -1.15 8.86
C GLY A 11 20.73 -2.62 8.90
N ALA A 12 19.52 -2.95 8.45
CA ALA A 12 19.07 -4.34 8.40
C ALA A 12 20.00 -5.18 7.53
N ARG A 13 20.61 -6.24 8.09
CA ARG A 13 21.54 -7.15 7.37
C ARG A 13 21.00 -8.55 7.13
N SER A 14 19.86 -8.88 7.74
CA SER A 14 19.23 -10.19 7.61
C SER A 14 17.91 -10.10 6.87
N PHE A 15 17.56 -11.18 6.17
CA PHE A 15 16.31 -11.27 5.42
C PHE A 15 15.10 -11.04 6.32
N ALA A 16 15.05 -11.71 7.49
CA ALA A 16 13.94 -11.57 8.41
C ALA A 16 13.76 -10.13 8.92
N ALA A 17 14.86 -9.44 9.27
CA ALA A 17 14.79 -8.07 9.75
C ALA A 17 14.35 -7.11 8.64
N GLY A 18 14.93 -7.24 7.44
CA GLY A 18 14.55 -6.43 6.28
C GLY A 18 13.10 -6.67 5.86
N PHE A 19 12.67 -7.93 5.80
CA PHE A 19 11.31 -8.33 5.47
C PHE A 19 10.29 -7.74 6.44
N TRP A 20 10.49 -7.89 7.75
CA TRP A 20 9.54 -7.37 8.74
C TRP A 20 9.45 -5.85 8.71
N GLN A 21 10.57 -5.15 8.57
CA GLN A 21 10.56 -3.69 8.46
C GLN A 21 9.87 -3.21 7.18
N LEU A 22 10.15 -3.84 6.04
CA LEU A 22 9.48 -3.55 4.77
C LEU A 22 7.99 -3.84 4.83
N LEU A 23 7.60 -5.00 5.39
CA LEU A 23 6.22 -5.40 5.53
C LEU A 23 5.44 -4.40 6.38
N VAL A 24 5.99 -3.98 7.52
CA VAL A 24 5.35 -3.03 8.42
C VAL A 24 5.18 -1.67 7.73
N ILE A 25 6.24 -1.11 7.15
CA ILE A 25 6.17 0.22 6.51
C ILE A 25 5.18 0.20 5.33
N LEU A 26 5.29 -0.79 4.44
CA LEU A 26 4.40 -0.91 3.28
C LEU A 26 2.95 -1.13 3.71
N SER A 27 2.71 -1.96 4.74
CA SER A 27 1.35 -2.20 5.25
C SER A 27 0.75 -0.96 5.89
N VAL A 28 1.53 -0.21 6.68
CA VAL A 28 1.06 1.04 7.30
C VAL A 28 0.76 2.10 6.24
N MET A 29 1.64 2.28 5.24
CA MET A 29 1.37 3.21 4.13
C MET A 29 0.11 2.83 3.36
N ASN A 30 -0.06 1.55 3.04
CA ASN A 30 -1.25 1.04 2.36
C ASN A 30 -2.52 1.19 3.22
N LEU A 31 -2.40 1.09 4.55
CA LEU A 31 -3.53 1.30 5.46
C LEU A 31 -3.94 2.77 5.53
N MET A 32 -2.95 3.66 5.63
CA MET A 32 -3.15 5.12 5.59
C MET A 32 -3.80 5.56 4.29
N ASP A 33 -3.32 5.08 3.14
CA ASP A 33 -3.93 5.35 1.84
C ASP A 33 -5.41 4.93 1.78
N ARG A 34 -5.71 3.72 2.26
CA ARG A 34 -7.08 3.18 2.27
C ARG A 34 -8.07 3.98 3.11
N PHE A 35 -7.64 4.47 4.28
CA PHE A 35 -8.54 5.15 5.20
C PHE A 35 -8.58 6.66 4.95
N LEU A 36 -7.42 7.30 4.78
CA LEU A 36 -7.32 8.75 4.64
C LEU A 36 -7.54 9.21 3.21
N ILE A 37 -6.92 8.55 2.22
CA ILE A 37 -7.06 8.97 0.82
C ILE A 37 -8.37 8.41 0.26
N ASP A 38 -8.50 7.08 0.20
CA ASP A 38 -9.66 6.39 -0.39
C ASP A 38 -10.96 6.58 0.41
N GLY A 39 -10.87 6.67 1.74
CA GLY A 39 -12.04 6.75 2.64
C GLY A 39 -12.48 8.18 2.93
N TYR A 40 -11.55 9.00 3.44
CA TYR A 40 -11.83 10.35 3.87
C TYR A 40 -11.75 11.35 2.71
N TRP A 41 -10.61 11.48 2.04
CA TRP A 41 -10.39 12.51 1.04
C TRP A 41 -11.26 12.30 -0.22
N VAL A 42 -11.23 11.12 -0.83
CA VAL A 42 -12.02 10.82 -2.05
C VAL A 42 -13.53 10.88 -1.76
N GLY A 43 -13.95 10.51 -0.55
CA GLY A 43 -15.36 10.54 -0.15
C GLY A 43 -15.88 11.94 0.24
N HIS A 44 -15.06 12.79 0.86
CA HIS A 44 -15.47 14.12 1.34
C HIS A 44 -15.19 15.25 0.35
N THR A 45 -14.33 15.07 -0.64
CA THR A 45 -13.98 16.15 -1.57
C THR A 45 -14.56 15.92 -2.95
N ASN A 46 -15.13 16.98 -3.53
CA ASN A 46 -15.60 16.98 -4.92
C ASN A 46 -14.47 17.00 -5.95
N ALA A 47 -13.20 16.92 -5.52
CA ALA A 47 -12.04 16.89 -6.40
C ALA A 47 -12.04 15.69 -7.36
N TRP A 48 -12.77 14.63 -7.01
CA TRP A 48 -12.88 13.39 -7.78
C TRP A 48 -14.26 13.19 -8.42
N THR A 49 -15.10 14.24 -8.44
CA THR A 49 -16.39 14.20 -9.13
C THR A 49 -16.18 14.47 -10.62
N ILE A 50 -16.43 13.45 -11.45
CA ILE A 50 -16.38 13.60 -12.90
C ILE A 50 -17.73 14.17 -13.35
N LEU A 51 -17.73 15.44 -13.76
CA LEU A 51 -18.92 16.15 -14.26
C LEU A 51 -19.62 15.33 -15.36
N GLY A 52 -20.94 15.12 -15.20
CA GLY A 52 -21.77 14.36 -16.13
C GLY A 52 -21.86 12.84 -15.86
N THR A 53 -21.21 12.33 -14.81
CA THR A 53 -21.29 10.90 -14.42
C THR A 53 -21.62 10.69 -12.94
N GLU A 54 -22.20 11.69 -12.29
CA GLU A 54 -22.45 11.67 -10.84
C GLU A 54 -23.42 10.55 -10.41
N GLU A 55 -24.36 10.19 -11.29
CA GLU A 55 -25.32 9.08 -11.11
C GLU A 55 -24.65 7.70 -11.05
N LEU A 56 -23.42 7.57 -11.56
CA LEU A 56 -22.66 6.32 -11.54
C LEU A 56 -21.86 6.14 -10.24
N LYS A 57 -22.01 7.05 -9.27
CA LYS A 57 -21.39 6.91 -7.97
C LYS A 57 -22.13 5.85 -7.13
N PRO A 58 -21.41 4.93 -6.48
CA PRO A 58 -19.96 4.79 -6.46
C PRO A 58 -19.39 4.15 -7.75
N TYR A 59 -18.39 4.81 -8.36
CA TYR A 59 -17.73 4.35 -9.59
C TYR A 59 -17.04 2.99 -9.47
N ILE A 60 -16.67 2.61 -8.24
CA ILE A 60 -16.12 1.30 -7.90
C ILE A 60 -17.15 0.56 -7.06
N THR A 61 -17.48 -0.66 -7.48
CA THR A 61 -18.37 -1.53 -6.72
C THR A 61 -17.70 -1.97 -5.42
N ALA A 62 -18.50 -2.28 -4.39
CA ALA A 62 -17.98 -2.80 -3.13
C ALA A 62 -17.15 -4.09 -3.31
N LYS A 63 -17.48 -4.91 -4.32
CA LYS A 63 -16.75 -6.14 -4.66
C LYS A 63 -15.35 -5.83 -5.21
N ASP A 64 -15.24 -4.86 -6.10
CA ASP A 64 -13.94 -4.45 -6.66
C ASP A 64 -13.08 -3.77 -5.59
N LYS A 65 -13.71 -3.02 -4.67
CA LYS A 65 -13.02 -2.48 -3.49
C LYS A 65 -12.46 -3.60 -2.60
N GLN A 66 -13.23 -4.65 -2.31
CA GLN A 66 -12.73 -5.80 -1.54
C GLN A 66 -11.59 -6.55 -2.25
N LYS A 67 -11.67 -6.73 -3.57
CA LYS A 67 -10.55 -7.31 -4.34
C LYS A 67 -9.31 -6.42 -4.27
N LYS A 68 -9.46 -5.10 -4.47
CA LYS A 68 -8.36 -4.12 -4.30
C LYS A 68 -7.73 -4.25 -2.91
N TRP A 69 -8.54 -4.45 -1.87
CA TRP A 69 -8.06 -4.63 -0.51
C TRP A 69 -7.23 -5.91 -0.33
N LEU A 70 -7.73 -7.04 -0.84
CA LEU A 70 -7.03 -8.31 -0.77
C LEU A 70 -5.70 -8.25 -1.52
N PHE A 71 -5.74 -7.75 -2.77
CA PHE A 71 -4.53 -7.57 -3.58
C PHE A 71 -3.54 -6.61 -2.94
N GLY A 72 -4.00 -5.52 -2.34
CA GLY A 72 -3.11 -4.58 -1.67
C GLY A 72 -2.54 -5.12 -0.35
N THR A 73 -3.15 -6.10 0.31
CA THR A 73 -2.58 -6.68 1.54
C THR A 73 -1.61 -7.82 1.19
N VAL A 74 -2.05 -8.75 0.34
CA VAL A 74 -1.22 -9.88 -0.11
C VAL A 74 -0.05 -9.39 -0.98
N GLY A 75 -0.30 -8.44 -1.88
CA GLY A 75 0.71 -7.85 -2.75
C GLY A 75 1.82 -7.14 -1.97
N MET A 76 1.51 -6.45 -0.87
CA MET A 76 2.53 -5.80 -0.04
C MET A 76 3.43 -6.82 0.64
N ALA A 77 2.88 -7.96 1.08
CA ALA A 77 3.68 -9.06 1.63
C ALA A 77 4.60 -9.70 0.57
N VAL A 78 4.09 -9.91 -0.65
CA VAL A 78 4.88 -10.43 -1.76
C VAL A 78 6.00 -9.47 -2.17
N ILE A 79 5.69 -8.17 -2.28
CA ILE A 79 6.69 -7.14 -2.61
C ILE A 79 7.73 -7.02 -1.49
N ALA A 80 7.31 -7.03 -0.22
CA ALA A 80 8.23 -7.00 0.91
C ALA A 80 9.19 -8.21 0.89
N ALA A 81 8.67 -9.41 0.60
CA ALA A 81 9.48 -10.62 0.48
C ALA A 81 10.46 -10.53 -0.69
N ALA A 82 9.99 -10.12 -1.88
CA ALA A 82 10.84 -9.98 -3.06
C ALA A 82 11.97 -8.95 -2.85
N LEU A 83 11.64 -7.79 -2.28
CA LEU A 83 12.61 -6.75 -1.94
C LEU A 83 13.61 -7.23 -0.90
N ALA A 84 13.15 -7.91 0.15
CA ALA A 84 14.03 -8.45 1.18
C ALA A 84 15.01 -9.48 0.61
N THR A 85 14.52 -10.39 -0.26
CA THR A 85 15.36 -11.38 -0.93
C THR A 85 16.43 -10.72 -1.78
N MET A 86 16.06 -9.74 -2.62
CA MET A 86 17.02 -9.04 -3.48
C MET A 86 18.15 -8.38 -2.68
N MET A 87 17.84 -7.77 -1.54
CA MET A 87 18.85 -7.09 -0.71
C MET A 87 19.72 -8.04 0.12
N THR A 88 19.31 -9.31 0.28
CA THR A 88 20.09 -10.31 1.05
C THR A 88 20.84 -11.31 0.20
N VAL A 89 20.50 -11.42 -1.09
CA VAL A 89 21.17 -12.30 -2.06
C VAL A 89 22.28 -11.55 -2.83
N GLN A 90 22.47 -10.26 -2.58
CA GLN A 90 23.64 -9.46 -3.01
C GLN A 90 24.85 -9.73 -2.13
#